data_AF-A0AAV6C0J7-F1
#
_entry.id   AF-A0AAV6C0J7-F1
#
_cell.length_a   1.000
_cell.length_b   1.000
_cell.length_c   1.000
_cell.angle_alpha   90.00
_cell.angle_beta   90.00
_cell.angle_gamma   90.00
#
_symmetry.space_group_name_H-M   'P 1'
#
loop_
_entity.id
_entity.type
_entity.pdbx_description
1 polymer ?
#
loop_
_entity_poly.entity_id
_entity_poly.type
_entity_poly.pdbx_seq_one_letter_code
_entity_poly.pdbx_strand_id
1 'polypeptide(L)'
;NRNSVWDNLQPAPFPAKITNAALRITDENSPVRFLKPDDPLLNTPNKISQSDFQGWVQERGLYYWSQFDPKYTPLLAMNDPGENEVNGALVYARYGKGIYIYTGLAFFRQLPEGVPGAYRLFVNLLSASRAR
;
A
#
# COMPACT_ATOMS: atom_id res chain seq x y z
N ASN A 1 -14.70 13.65 10.09
CA ASN A 1 -14.30 12.28 9.67
C ASN A 1 -13.20 12.43 8.62
N ARG A 2 -12.01 11.82 8.78
CA ARG A 2 -10.87 12.00 7.82
C ARG A 2 -11.15 11.33 6.47
N ASN A 3 -11.94 10.26 6.46
CA ASN A 3 -12.31 9.51 5.26
C ASN A 3 -13.12 10.38 4.29
N SER A 4 -14.12 11.09 4.82
CA SER A 4 -14.94 12.01 4.02
C SER A 4 -14.17 13.18 3.43
N VAL A 5 -13.05 13.58 4.05
CA VAL A 5 -12.20 14.64 3.50
C VAL A 5 -11.49 14.15 2.24
N TRP A 6 -10.93 12.93 2.26
CA TRP A 6 -10.29 12.34 1.08
C TRP A 6 -11.26 12.18 -0.09
N ASP A 7 -12.42 11.59 0.17
CA ASP A 7 -13.43 11.31 -0.85
C ASP A 7 -13.99 12.59 -1.49
N ASN A 8 -14.07 13.68 -0.72
CA ASN A 8 -14.52 14.99 -1.21
C ASN A 8 -13.42 15.75 -1.97
N LEU A 9 -12.16 15.65 -1.53
CA LEU A 9 -11.05 16.36 -2.17
C LEU A 9 -10.59 15.72 -3.48
N GLN A 10 -10.81 14.41 -3.64
CA GLN A 10 -10.38 13.62 -4.81
C GLN A 10 -8.93 13.93 -5.26
N PRO A 11 -7.93 13.86 -4.36
CA PRO A 11 -6.58 14.34 -4.67
C PRO A 11 -5.76 13.38 -5.55
N ALA A 12 -6.30 12.20 -5.87
CA ALA A 12 -5.67 11.23 -6.76
C ALA A 12 -5.97 11.56 -8.24
N PRO A 13 -5.07 11.24 -9.19
CA PRO A 13 -5.22 11.63 -10.61
C PRO A 13 -6.40 10.96 -11.34
N PHE A 14 -6.87 9.82 -10.83
CA PHE A 14 -8.07 9.11 -11.29
C PHE A 14 -8.95 8.77 -10.07
N PRO A 15 -10.27 8.51 -10.27
CA PRO A 15 -11.19 8.27 -9.15
C PRO A 15 -10.74 7.17 -8.18
N ALA A 16 -10.77 7.46 -6.89
CA ALA A 16 -10.48 6.53 -5.81
C ALA A 16 -11.21 6.94 -4.52
N LYS A 17 -11.56 5.98 -3.66
CA LYS A 17 -12.33 6.24 -2.43
C LYS A 17 -11.80 5.47 -1.22
N ILE A 18 -11.82 6.14 -0.07
CA ILE A 18 -11.68 5.58 1.27
C ILE A 18 -13.06 5.71 1.90
N THR A 19 -13.94 4.73 1.63
CA THR A 19 -15.33 4.74 2.12
C THR A 19 -15.42 4.99 3.63
N ASN A 20 -16.58 5.43 4.12
CA ASN A 20 -16.79 5.79 5.54
C ASN A 20 -16.32 4.73 6.56
N ALA A 21 -16.37 3.44 6.21
CA ALA A 21 -15.91 2.33 7.03
C ALA A 21 -14.40 2.04 6.97
N ALA A 22 -13.58 2.91 6.34
CA ALA A 22 -12.13 2.79 6.09
C ALA A 22 -11.54 1.41 6.33
N LEU A 23 -11.34 0.68 5.23
CA LEU A 23 -10.66 -0.61 5.27
C LEU A 23 -9.28 -0.45 5.91
N ARG A 24 -8.94 -1.40 6.77
CA ARG A 24 -7.70 -1.46 7.54
C ARG A 24 -7.39 -2.92 7.83
N ILE A 25 -6.13 -3.19 8.11
CA ILE A 25 -5.64 -4.51 8.51
C ILE A 25 -4.93 -4.30 9.83
N THR A 26 -5.62 -4.66 10.90
CA THR A 26 -5.25 -4.41 12.28
C THR A 26 -4.41 -5.51 12.88
N ASP A 27 -4.38 -6.71 12.29
CA ASP A 27 -3.45 -7.75 12.71
C ASP A 27 -2.10 -7.54 12.00
N GLU A 28 -1.07 -7.24 12.78
CA GLU A 28 0.32 -7.08 12.33
C GLU A 28 0.90 -8.35 11.68
N ASN A 29 0.30 -9.53 11.94
CA ASN A 29 0.70 -10.82 11.40
C ASN A 29 -0.14 -11.24 10.19
N SER A 30 -1.12 -10.44 9.77
CA SER A 30 -1.93 -10.71 8.57
C SER A 30 -1.04 -11.02 7.37
N PRO A 31 -1.26 -12.16 6.68
CA PRO A 31 -0.47 -12.55 5.51
C PRO A 31 -0.56 -11.52 4.39
N VAL A 32 0.56 -11.31 3.70
CA VAL A 32 0.65 -10.35 2.61
C VAL A 32 0.75 -11.09 1.28
N ARG A 33 -0.29 -10.99 0.46
CA ARG A 33 -0.30 -11.61 -0.88
C ARG A 33 0.21 -10.62 -1.93
N PHE A 34 1.19 -11.05 -2.72
CA PHE A 34 1.71 -10.25 -3.82
C PHE A 34 0.87 -10.47 -5.07
N LEU A 35 0.19 -9.41 -5.52
CA LEU A 35 -0.68 -9.44 -6.70
C LEU A 35 0.11 -9.39 -8.01
N LYS A 36 1.27 -8.73 -7.97
CA LYS A 36 2.20 -8.55 -9.09
C LYS A 36 3.63 -8.80 -8.61
N PRO A 37 4.01 -10.05 -8.30
CA PRO A 37 5.28 -10.37 -7.66
C PRO A 37 6.52 -9.93 -8.46
N ASP A 38 6.41 -9.79 -9.78
CA ASP A 38 7.49 -9.33 -10.66
C ASP A 38 7.49 -7.81 -10.91
N ASP A 39 6.59 -7.06 -10.26
CA ASP A 39 6.49 -5.61 -10.46
C ASP A 39 7.78 -4.91 -9.98
N PRO A 40 8.30 -3.91 -10.71
CA PRO A 40 9.49 -3.18 -10.31
C PRO A 40 9.41 -2.55 -8.91
N LEU A 41 8.22 -2.12 -8.46
CA LEU A 41 8.04 -1.56 -7.12
C LEU A 41 8.24 -2.59 -6.00
N LEU A 42 8.14 -3.88 -6.32
CA LEU A 42 8.44 -4.98 -5.40
C LEU A 42 9.84 -5.58 -5.63
N ASN A 43 10.58 -5.13 -6.65
CA ASN A 43 11.85 -5.76 -7.05
C ASN A 43 13.06 -4.84 -7.13
N THR A 44 12.90 -3.51 -7.13
CA THR A 44 14.02 -2.58 -7.33
C THR A 44 13.94 -1.35 -6.41
N PRO A 45 15.06 -0.95 -5.74
CA PRO A 45 16.36 -1.61 -5.72
C PRO A 45 16.41 -2.86 -4.82
N ASN A 46 15.36 -3.13 -4.04
CA ASN A 46 15.26 -4.29 -3.18
C ASN A 46 14.25 -5.30 -3.74
N LYS A 47 14.63 -6.57 -3.80
CA LYS A 47 13.64 -7.66 -3.93
C LYS A 47 12.88 -7.85 -2.62
N ILE A 48 11.59 -7.57 -2.67
CA ILE A 48 10.66 -7.69 -1.54
C ILE A 48 10.13 -9.12 -1.49
N SER A 49 10.05 -9.66 -0.28
CA SER A 49 9.61 -11.01 0.00
C SER A 49 8.75 -11.04 1.27
N GLN A 50 8.24 -12.21 1.64
CA GLN A 50 7.46 -12.35 2.87
C GLN A 50 8.25 -11.96 4.12
N SER A 51 9.58 -12.10 4.13
CA SER A 51 10.39 -11.70 5.28
C SER A 51 10.38 -10.19 5.52
N ASP A 52 10.12 -9.37 4.49
CA ASP A 52 10.02 -7.92 4.63
C ASP A 52 8.75 -7.47 5.39
N PHE A 53 7.84 -8.41 5.63
CA PHE A 53 6.63 -8.23 6.42
C PHE A 53 6.74 -8.86 7.82
N GLN A 54 7.91 -9.38 8.21
CA GLN A 54 8.13 -9.87 9.58
C GLN A 54 8.50 -8.72 10.54
N GLY A 55 8.10 -8.86 11.80
CA GLY A 55 8.43 -7.88 12.85
C GLY A 55 7.72 -6.52 12.71
N TRP A 56 6.68 -6.45 11.88
CA TRP A 56 5.79 -5.28 11.86
C TRP A 56 5.04 -5.21 13.18
N VAL A 57 4.79 -3.99 13.65
CA VAL A 57 4.12 -3.74 14.93
C VAL A 57 2.72 -3.15 14.73
N GLN A 58 1.84 -3.53 15.63
CA GLN A 58 0.46 -3.11 15.81
C GLN A 58 -0.50 -3.39 14.65
N GLU A 59 -0.19 -2.97 13.42
CA GLU A 59 -1.10 -3.10 12.27
C GLU A 59 -0.33 -3.11 10.94
N ARG A 60 -0.90 -3.71 9.88
CA ARG A 60 -0.35 -3.60 8.51
C ARG A 60 -0.68 -2.25 7.88
N GLY A 61 -1.83 -1.67 8.21
CA GLY A 61 -2.19 -0.37 7.68
C GLY A 61 -3.66 -0.05 7.79
N LEU A 62 -3.98 1.16 7.35
CA LEU A 62 -5.28 1.76 7.49
C LEU A 62 -5.59 2.65 6.29
N TYR A 63 -6.85 3.01 6.16
CA TYR A 63 -7.34 3.85 5.07
C TYR A 63 -7.13 3.22 3.69
N TYR A 64 -7.25 1.90 3.58
CA TYR A 64 -7.12 1.25 2.27
C TYR A 64 -8.23 1.75 1.36
N TRP A 65 -7.89 1.97 0.09
CA TRP A 65 -8.91 2.30 -0.89
C TRP A 65 -9.86 1.11 -1.06
N SER A 66 -11.15 1.36 -0.97
CA SER A 66 -12.18 0.35 -1.20
C SER A 66 -12.66 0.32 -2.64
N GLN A 67 -12.45 1.41 -3.38
CA GLN A 67 -12.78 1.53 -4.80
C GLN A 67 -11.74 2.42 -5.48
N PHE A 68 -11.34 2.05 -6.69
CA PHE A 68 -10.41 2.84 -7.50
C PHE A 68 -10.53 2.50 -8.97
N ASP A 69 -10.20 3.48 -9.82
CA ASP A 69 -10.22 3.37 -11.27
C ASP A 69 -9.33 2.21 -11.79
N PRO A 70 -9.71 1.47 -12.85
CA PRO A 70 -8.89 0.40 -13.43
C PRO A 70 -7.50 0.81 -13.90
N LYS A 71 -7.21 2.12 -14.04
CA LYS A 71 -5.86 2.64 -14.32
C LYS A 71 -4.88 2.42 -13.17
N TYR A 72 -5.37 2.19 -11.95
CA TYR A 72 -4.54 1.85 -10.82
C TYR A 72 -4.21 0.35 -10.81
N THR A 73 -2.95 0.05 -10.53
CA THR A 73 -2.45 -1.31 -10.34
C THR A 73 -2.24 -1.56 -8.85
N PRO A 74 -3.03 -2.46 -8.22
CA PRO A 74 -2.80 -2.89 -6.86
C PRO A 74 -1.65 -3.91 -6.79
N LEU A 75 -0.79 -3.77 -5.78
CA LEU A 75 0.40 -4.62 -5.62
C LEU A 75 0.27 -5.65 -4.51
N LEU A 76 -0.45 -5.32 -3.44
CA LEU A 76 -0.59 -6.14 -2.25
C LEU A 76 -2.06 -6.38 -1.93
N ALA A 77 -2.37 -7.58 -1.45
CA ALA A 77 -3.65 -7.92 -0.86
C ALA A 77 -3.46 -8.56 0.52
N MET A 78 -4.38 -8.27 1.44
CA MET A 78 -4.33 -8.68 2.84
C MET A 78 -5.75 -8.80 3.39
N ASN A 79 -5.93 -9.54 4.49
CA ASN A 79 -7.15 -9.57 5.29
C ASN A 79 -6.81 -9.80 6.75
N ASP A 80 -7.62 -9.24 7.66
CA ASP A 80 -7.61 -9.68 9.05
C ASP A 80 -8.29 -11.06 9.16
N PRO A 81 -8.01 -11.84 10.22
CA PRO A 81 -8.61 -13.16 10.41
C PRO A 81 -10.15 -13.12 10.35
N GLY A 82 -10.73 -13.87 9.42
CA GLY A 82 -12.18 -13.96 9.23
C GLY A 82 -12.80 -12.82 8.40
N GLU A 83 -12.01 -11.85 7.96
CA GLU A 83 -12.46 -10.77 7.07
C GLU A 83 -12.18 -11.06 5.59
N ASN A 84 -12.87 -10.32 4.71
CA ASN A 84 -12.63 -10.40 3.27
C ASN A 84 -11.28 -9.76 2.90
N GLU A 85 -10.64 -10.31 1.88
CA GLU A 85 -9.40 -9.75 1.35
C GLU A 85 -9.61 -8.40 0.65
N VAL A 86 -8.68 -7.48 0.92
CA VAL A 86 -8.67 -6.11 0.41
C VAL A 86 -7.30 -5.81 -0.22
N ASN A 87 -7.28 -4.95 -1.24
CA ASN A 87 -6.09 -4.69 -2.07
C ASN A 87 -5.75 -3.20 -2.27
N GLY A 88 -6.41 -2.32 -1.52
CA GLY A 88 -6.19 -0.86 -1.59
C GLY A 88 -5.03 -0.34 -0.74
N ALA A 89 -4.16 -1.22 -0.24
CA ALA A 89 -3.06 -0.88 0.67
C ALA A 89 -1.87 -0.21 -0.03
N LEU A 90 -1.58 -0.66 -1.25
CA LEU A 90 -0.49 -0.18 -2.08
C LEU A 90 -0.93 -0.28 -3.55
N VAL A 91 -1.21 0.87 -4.14
CA VAL A 91 -1.71 1.01 -5.51
C VAL A 91 -0.94 2.12 -6.21
N TYR A 92 -0.71 1.96 -7.50
CA TYR A 92 -0.04 3.00 -8.29
C TYR A 92 -0.67 3.17 -9.67
N ALA A 93 -0.50 4.34 -10.27
CA ALA A 93 -0.80 4.58 -11.67
C ALA A 93 0.31 5.44 -12.30
N ARG A 94 0.56 5.23 -13.60
CA ARG A 94 1.39 6.18 -14.37
C ARG A 94 0.52 7.37 -14.75
N TYR A 95 1.06 8.57 -14.55
CA TYR A 95 0.37 9.82 -14.88
C TYR A 95 1.36 10.80 -15.52
N GLY A 96 1.11 11.15 -16.78
CA GLY A 96 2.06 11.93 -17.59
C GLY A 96 3.44 11.25 -17.65
N LYS A 97 4.49 11.97 -17.24
CA LYS A 97 5.88 11.47 -17.21
C LYS A 97 6.25 10.81 -15.88
N GLY A 98 5.32 10.75 -14.92
CA GLY A 98 5.57 10.31 -13.55
C GLY A 98 4.74 9.10 -13.14
N ILE A 99 4.87 8.78 -11.86
CA ILE A 99 4.11 7.73 -11.19
C ILE A 99 3.44 8.34 -9.96
N TYR A 100 2.16 8.04 -9.79
CA TYR A 100 1.41 8.32 -8.57
C TYR A 100 1.33 7.02 -7.78
N ILE A 101 1.74 7.05 -6.52
CA ILE A 101 1.68 5.91 -5.61
C ILE A 101 0.85 6.33 -4.41
N TYR A 102 -0.18 5.55 -4.11
CA TYR A 102 -0.90 5.61 -2.85
C TYR A 102 -0.48 4.44 -1.98
N THR A 103 -0.25 4.71 -0.69
CA THR A 103 -0.04 3.66 0.29
C THR A 103 -0.73 3.98 1.60
N GLY A 104 -1.56 3.02 2.05
CA GLY A 104 -2.15 2.99 3.39
C GLY A 104 -1.38 2.10 4.36
N LEU A 105 -0.21 1.58 3.97
CA LEU A 105 0.65 0.80 4.85
C LEU A 105 1.08 1.65 6.05
N ALA A 106 1.19 1.01 7.22
CA ALA A 106 1.49 1.69 8.48
C ALA A 106 2.97 2.14 8.61
N PHE A 107 3.58 2.70 7.56
CA PHE A 107 4.97 3.17 7.58
C PHE A 107 5.26 4.15 8.72
N PHE A 108 4.29 4.96 9.14
CA PHE A 108 4.43 5.87 10.28
C PHE A 108 4.67 5.16 11.62
N ARG A 109 4.37 3.86 11.74
CA ARG A 109 4.76 3.01 12.87
C ARG A 109 6.02 2.22 12.56
N GLN A 110 6.06 1.60 11.39
CA GLN A 110 7.13 0.65 11.06
C GLN A 110 8.49 1.32 10.86
N LEU A 111 8.53 2.53 10.31
CA LEU A 111 9.79 3.24 10.12
C LEU A 111 10.37 3.69 11.49
N PRO A 112 9.64 4.37 12.39
CA PRO A 112 10.17 4.70 13.72
C PRO A 112 10.67 3.49 14.53
N GLU A 113 10.00 2.34 14.42
CA GLU A 113 10.38 1.09 15.09
C GLU A 113 11.56 0.36 14.42
N GLY A 114 12.11 0.91 13.33
CA GLY A 114 13.30 0.35 12.72
C GLY A 114 13.06 -0.93 11.91
N VAL A 115 11.82 -1.24 11.52
CA VAL A 115 11.46 -2.49 10.83
C VAL A 115 12.15 -2.55 9.45
N PRO A 116 13.16 -3.43 9.24
CA PRO A 116 14.01 -3.35 8.06
C PRO A 116 13.27 -3.52 6.73
N GLY A 117 12.30 -4.44 6.68
CA GLY A 117 11.51 -4.68 5.48
C GLY A 117 10.63 -3.49 5.07
N ALA A 118 10.11 -2.74 6.04
CA ALA A 118 9.35 -1.53 5.77
C ALA A 118 10.22 -0.45 5.10
N TYR A 119 11.47 -0.28 5.56
CA TYR A 119 12.43 0.62 4.92
C TYR A 119 12.78 0.18 3.49
N ARG A 120 13.00 -1.13 3.26
CA ARG A 120 13.32 -1.65 1.92
C ARG A 120 12.20 -1.36 0.93
N LEU A 121 10.94 -1.64 1.31
CA LEU A 121 9.79 -1.32 0.47
C LEU A 121 9.65 0.20 0.25
N PHE A 122 9.78 1.01 1.30
CA PHE A 122 9.69 2.47 1.18
C PHE A 122 10.74 3.04 0.21
N VAL A 123 11.97 2.53 0.25
CA VAL A 123 13.04 2.91 -0.70
C VAL A 123 12.69 2.51 -2.14
N ASN A 124 12.07 1.35 -2.37
CA ASN A 124 11.57 0.99 -3.70
C ASN A 124 10.55 2.00 -4.21
N LEU A 125 9.58 2.40 -3.37
CA LEU A 125 8.55 3.36 -3.75
C LEU A 125 9.15 4.73 -4.09
N LEU A 126 10.15 5.21 -3.33
CA LEU A 126 10.87 6.44 -3.65
C LEU A 126 11.70 6.34 -4.93
N SER A 127 12.20 5.14 -5.25
CA SER A 127 13.03 4.87 -6.42
C SER A 127 12.21 4.62 -7.69
N ALA A 128 10.88 4.63 -7.61
CA ALA A 128 9.96 4.28 -8.68
C ALA A 128 10.17 5.05 -10.00
N SER A 129 10.64 6.30 -9.92
CA SER A 129 10.94 7.12 -11.11
C SER A 129 12.20 6.67 -11.88
N ARG A 130 13.07 5.88 -11.23
CA ARG A 130 14.33 5.37 -11.78
C ARG A 130 14.21 3.95 -12.31
N ALA A 131 13.20 3.20 -11.88
CA ALA A 131 12.84 1.91 -12.47
C ALA A 131 12.20 2.15 -13.84
N ARG A 132 13.04 2.26 -14.88
CA ARG A 132 12.64 2.30 -16.28
C ARG A 132 12.86 0.94 -16.91
#